data_AF-A0A2T1GAC2-F1
#
_entry.id   AF-A0A2T1GAC2-F1
#
_cell.length_a   1.000
_cell.length_b   1.000
_cell.length_c   1.000
_cell.angle_alpha   90.00
_cell.angle_beta   90.00
_cell.angle_gamma   90.00
#
_symmetry.space_group_name_H-M   'P 1'
#
loop_
_entity.id
_entity.type
_entity.pdbx_description
1 polymer ?
#
loop_
_entity_poly.entity_id
_entity_poly.type
_entity_poly.pdbx_seq_one_letter_code
_entity_poly.pdbx_strand_id
1 'polypeptide(L)'
;MNTNNSNINPHKTFPESASQHSSQIQEVVAVIFPFLPDVPAEEHPFRLNDIVKTGNQYGTVTSLNKTEKPVTITWDASPGEDSFSWTYNLDEIRALTISLVPQFIPKKTAGELPTCTTIVLANSDQVQFSNATRFKVESLSEHHILISTLDQSYLFPINLFPGYPTSCTIDIPAPQQLKDASYLSVTDIRIRAKTHLALEVPDNFLEFAMPIHKQQLKEKLARQLNEERGGVESGEWEAGKLPNFYSPHLNLSDFEIAWEEAWKHCIESLVKKQGWNGFREETRLLQQREGTQRMGTIISLNIEVLRSIKIHWDNGDIQNYTLTELKCLGVTRIEPIVKLSPNVAYQISENGSYFRAWIGFRTKALAKAWLIRVKKLVGHLSNLIDCQISELQHTGAKYEYAVECPRHKTLNKRLEALAKVAELNLEDTP
;
A
#
# COMPACT_ATOMS: atom_id res chain seq x y z
N MET A 1 25.95 27.43 -1.73
CA MET A 1 24.97 28.18 -0.92
C MET A 1 23.61 27.54 -1.14
N ASN A 2 22.95 27.21 -0.04
CA ASN A 2 21.90 26.19 0.07
C ASN A 2 20.60 26.53 -0.66
N THR A 3 20.12 25.62 -1.50
CA THR A 3 18.74 25.56 -1.98
C THR A 3 17.97 24.56 -1.14
N ASN A 4 16.99 25.08 -0.40
CA ASN A 4 16.11 24.34 0.50
C ASN A 4 15.24 23.33 -0.27
N ASN A 5 15.42 22.05 0.06
CA ASN A 5 14.44 21.00 -0.21
C ASN A 5 13.24 21.19 0.72
N SER A 6 12.08 21.52 0.16
CA SER A 6 10.80 21.44 0.85
C SER A 6 10.40 19.97 1.00
N ASN A 7 10.76 19.37 2.14
CA ASN A 7 10.18 18.13 2.61
C ASN A 7 8.67 18.34 2.85
N ILE A 8 7.84 17.73 2.01
CA ILE A 8 6.41 17.59 2.24
C ILE A 8 6.26 16.51 3.33
N ASN A 9 6.02 16.97 4.56
CA ASN A 9 5.74 16.11 5.71
C ASN A 9 4.23 15.81 5.71
N PRO A 10 3.78 14.54 5.59
CA PRO A 10 2.36 14.17 5.53
C PRO A 10 1.63 14.28 6.88
N HIS A 11 2.30 14.73 7.95
CA HIS A 11 1.74 14.90 9.29
C HIS A 11 1.17 16.31 9.60
N LYS A 12 0.93 17.16 8.59
CA LYS A 12 0.15 18.39 8.80
C LYS A 12 -1.36 18.10 8.73
N THR A 13 -1.85 17.34 9.69
CA THR A 13 -3.28 17.16 9.96
C THR A 13 -3.60 17.90 11.25
N PHE A 14 -4.38 18.98 11.12
CA PHE A 14 -4.89 19.89 12.14
C PHE A 14 -3.82 20.65 12.97
N PRO A 15 -3.81 21.99 12.96
CA PRO A 15 -3.04 22.73 13.94
C PRO A 15 -3.64 22.49 15.34
N GLU A 16 -2.86 21.85 16.23
CA GLU A 16 -3.05 21.86 17.69
C GLU A 16 -2.82 23.28 18.21
N SER A 17 -3.73 24.19 17.89
CA SER A 17 -3.88 25.51 18.53
C SER A 17 -5.06 26.24 17.88
N ALA A 18 -6.27 25.71 18.08
CA ALA A 18 -7.47 26.52 18.00
C ALA A 18 -7.93 26.80 19.43
N SER A 19 -7.96 28.09 19.73
CA SER A 19 -8.49 28.71 20.94
C SER A 19 -9.80 28.10 21.41
N GLN A 20 -10.01 28.13 22.73
CA GLN A 20 -11.32 27.96 23.36
C GLN A 20 -12.28 29.05 22.85
N HIS A 21 -12.86 28.86 21.68
CA HIS A 21 -14.15 29.43 21.33
C HIS A 21 -15.18 28.32 21.55
N SER A 22 -16.18 28.57 22.38
CA SER A 22 -17.35 27.69 22.45
C SER A 22 -17.99 27.69 21.06
N SER A 23 -17.69 26.67 20.26
CA SER A 23 -18.39 26.44 19.00
C SER A 23 -19.85 26.23 19.34
N GLN A 24 -20.70 27.16 18.89
CA GLN A 24 -22.13 27.08 19.10
C GLN A 24 -22.62 25.78 18.44
N ILE A 25 -23.15 24.88 19.26
CA ILE A 25 -23.71 23.61 18.77
C ILE A 25 -24.99 23.94 18.02
N GLN A 26 -25.06 23.56 16.75
CA GLN A 26 -26.23 23.74 15.92
C GLN A 26 -27.04 22.45 15.89
N GLU A 27 -28.26 22.51 16.39
CA GLU A 27 -29.19 21.38 16.37
C GLU A 27 -29.83 21.25 14.99
N VAL A 28 -29.74 20.05 14.42
CA VAL A 28 -30.30 19.72 13.10
C VAL A 28 -31.65 19.05 13.29
N VAL A 29 -32.69 19.59 12.66
CA VAL A 29 -34.06 19.05 12.76
C VAL A 29 -34.49 18.32 11.49
N ALA A 30 -33.86 18.57 10.35
CA ALA A 30 -34.12 17.85 9.11
C ALA A 30 -32.89 17.80 8.19
N VAL A 31 -32.84 16.78 7.34
CA VAL A 31 -31.89 16.66 6.22
C VAL A 31 -32.69 16.59 4.93
N ILE A 32 -32.50 17.60 4.07
CA ILE A 32 -33.22 17.75 2.79
C ILE A 32 -32.54 16.91 1.70
N PHE A 33 -31.21 16.78 1.76
CA PHE A 33 -30.42 16.00 0.81
C PHE A 33 -29.15 15.46 1.48
N PRO A 34 -28.70 14.22 1.19
CA PRO A 34 -29.34 13.23 0.32
C PRO A 34 -30.66 12.71 0.91
N PHE A 35 -31.54 12.18 0.04
CA PHE A 35 -32.75 11.48 0.51
C PHE A 35 -32.32 10.21 1.23
N LEU A 36 -32.50 10.20 2.54
CA LEU A 36 -32.25 9.00 3.34
C LEU A 36 -33.40 8.01 3.12
N PRO A 37 -33.11 6.70 3.02
CA PRO A 37 -34.15 5.69 2.89
C PRO A 37 -35.08 5.73 4.10
N ASP A 38 -36.37 5.50 3.88
CA ASP A 38 -37.36 5.41 4.96
C ASP A 38 -36.91 4.37 6.00
N VAL A 39 -37.04 4.73 7.28
CA VAL A 39 -36.72 3.84 8.40
C VAL A 39 -37.57 2.57 8.25
N PRO A 40 -36.97 1.38 8.09
CA PRO A 40 -37.76 0.15 8.07
C PRO A 40 -38.48 0.02 9.42
N ALA A 41 -39.77 -0.33 9.38
CA ALA A 41 -40.57 -0.55 10.58
C ALA A 41 -39.84 -1.52 11.53
N GLU A 42 -39.70 -1.13 12.80
CA GLU A 42 -38.92 -1.78 13.84
C GLU A 42 -39.36 -3.23 14.12
N GLU A 43 -38.93 -4.19 13.31
CA GLU A 43 -39.13 -5.61 13.60
C GLU A 43 -37.80 -6.33 13.93
N HIS A 44 -36.61 -5.79 13.58
CA HIS A 44 -35.32 -6.51 13.66
C HIS A 44 -34.17 -5.63 14.23
N PRO A 45 -33.19 -6.22 14.95
CA PRO A 45 -32.06 -5.48 15.55
C PRO A 45 -30.94 -5.10 14.55
N PHE A 46 -31.04 -5.52 13.29
CA PHE A 46 -30.06 -5.25 12.23
C PHE A 46 -30.71 -4.54 11.04
N ARG A 47 -29.90 -3.79 10.29
CA ARG A 47 -30.22 -3.16 9.01
C ARG A 47 -29.42 -3.80 7.89
N LEU A 48 -29.91 -3.65 6.66
CA LEU A 48 -29.17 -4.09 5.48
C LEU A 48 -27.83 -3.37 5.41
N ASN A 49 -26.77 -4.09 5.06
CA ASN A 49 -25.37 -3.65 5.03
C ASN A 49 -24.73 -3.35 6.38
N ASP A 50 -25.39 -3.71 7.49
CA ASP A 50 -24.73 -3.65 8.79
C ASP A 50 -23.54 -4.61 8.82
N ILE A 51 -22.43 -4.12 9.37
CA ILE A 51 -21.24 -4.92 9.64
C ILE A 51 -21.44 -5.59 10.99
N VAL A 52 -21.31 -6.91 11.01
CA VAL A 52 -21.46 -7.74 12.20
C VAL A 52 -20.18 -8.51 12.46
N LYS A 53 -20.01 -8.97 13.70
CA LYS A 53 -18.90 -9.83 14.09
C LYS A 53 -19.35 -10.95 15.01
N THR A 54 -18.64 -12.07 14.93
CA THR A 54 -18.65 -13.14 15.93
C THR A 54 -17.22 -13.58 16.18
N GLY A 55 -16.74 -13.48 17.42
CA GLY A 55 -15.32 -13.65 17.72
C GLY A 55 -14.43 -12.72 16.87
N ASN A 56 -13.53 -13.33 16.07
CA ASN A 56 -12.62 -12.64 15.15
C ASN A 56 -13.14 -12.59 13.69
N GLN A 57 -14.32 -13.13 13.42
CA GLN A 57 -14.90 -13.16 12.09
C GLN A 57 -15.83 -11.96 11.87
N TYR A 58 -15.72 -11.34 10.70
CA TYR A 58 -16.53 -10.20 10.28
C TYR A 58 -17.42 -10.60 9.12
N GLY A 59 -18.58 -9.97 9.03
CA GLY A 59 -19.52 -10.20 7.94
C GLY A 59 -20.45 -9.03 7.75
N THR A 60 -21.19 -9.07 6.65
CA THR A 60 -22.15 -8.03 6.27
C THR A 60 -23.54 -8.62 6.19
N VAL A 61 -24.54 -7.93 6.75
CA VAL A 61 -25.95 -8.31 6.60
C VAL A 61 -26.39 -8.04 5.17
N THR A 62 -26.63 -9.10 4.39
CA THR A 62 -26.94 -9.02 2.96
C THR A 62 -28.40 -9.27 2.62
N SER A 63 -29.20 -9.80 3.56
CA SER A 63 -30.65 -9.91 3.40
C SER A 63 -31.38 -9.85 4.74
N LEU A 64 -32.56 -9.23 4.73
CA LEU A 64 -33.51 -9.20 5.83
C LEU A 64 -34.87 -9.66 5.31
N ASN A 65 -35.43 -10.71 5.91
CA ASN A 65 -36.68 -11.33 5.48
C ASN A 65 -37.62 -11.53 6.68
N LYS A 66 -38.94 -11.56 6.43
CA LYS A 66 -39.95 -11.84 7.46
C LYS A 66 -40.22 -13.35 7.66
N THR A 67 -39.17 -14.15 7.77
CA THR A 67 -39.25 -15.62 7.92
C THR A 67 -38.72 -16.07 9.29
N GLU A 68 -38.82 -17.37 9.60
CA GLU A 68 -38.25 -17.95 10.83
C GLU A 68 -36.73 -17.73 10.97
N LYS A 69 -36.03 -17.54 9.84
CA LYS A 69 -34.61 -17.17 9.79
C LYS A 69 -34.48 -15.81 9.08
N PRO A 70 -34.66 -14.70 9.80
CA PRO A 70 -34.88 -13.40 9.18
C PRO A 70 -33.60 -12.71 8.70
N VAL A 71 -32.40 -13.14 9.12
CA VAL A 71 -31.15 -12.40 8.83
C VAL A 71 -30.19 -13.27 8.03
N THR A 72 -29.78 -12.81 6.84
CA THR A 72 -28.68 -13.41 6.08
C THR A 72 -27.42 -12.57 6.25
N ILE A 73 -26.32 -13.21 6.65
CA ILE A 73 -24.99 -12.59 6.79
C ILE A 73 -24.05 -13.27 5.79
N THR A 74 -23.35 -12.46 5.00
CA THR A 74 -22.20 -12.89 4.21
C THR A 74 -20.94 -12.64 5.01
N TRP A 75 -20.24 -13.70 5.38
CA TRP A 75 -19.01 -13.63 6.16
C TRP A 75 -17.79 -13.42 5.26
N ASP A 76 -16.88 -12.59 5.74
CA ASP A 76 -15.63 -12.30 5.07
C ASP A 76 -14.77 -13.56 4.97
N ALA A 77 -14.06 -13.68 3.85
CA ALA A 77 -13.15 -14.77 3.58
C ALA A 77 -11.98 -14.75 4.58
N SER A 78 -11.74 -15.90 5.23
CA SER A 78 -10.44 -16.16 5.85
C SER A 78 -9.38 -16.37 4.77
N PRO A 79 -8.08 -16.11 5.03
CA PRO A 79 -7.03 -16.37 4.05
C PRO A 79 -7.07 -17.82 3.53
N GLY A 80 -7.39 -17.99 2.25
CA GLY A 80 -7.48 -19.31 1.60
C GLY A 80 -8.88 -19.93 1.53
N GLU A 81 -9.92 -19.24 2.03
CA GLU A 81 -11.32 -19.65 1.93
C GLU A 81 -12.12 -18.63 1.11
N ASP A 82 -13.22 -19.07 0.50
CA ASP A 82 -14.18 -18.18 -0.15
C ASP A 82 -15.17 -17.62 0.89
N SER A 83 -15.65 -16.39 0.67
CA SER A 83 -16.72 -15.81 1.46
C SER A 83 -17.99 -16.68 1.36
N PHE A 84 -18.70 -16.87 2.46
CA PHE A 84 -19.94 -17.66 2.47
C PHE A 84 -21.10 -16.88 3.08
N SER A 85 -22.31 -17.17 2.60
CA SER A 85 -23.55 -16.56 3.11
C SER A 85 -24.35 -17.57 3.90
N TRP A 86 -24.85 -17.16 5.06
CA TRP A 86 -25.69 -18.01 5.91
C TRP A 86 -26.87 -17.24 6.50
N THR A 87 -27.99 -17.94 6.67
CA THR A 87 -29.23 -17.35 7.21
C THR A 87 -29.48 -17.83 8.63
N TYR A 88 -29.74 -16.88 9.53
CA TYR A 88 -29.84 -17.08 10.97
C TYR A 88 -31.22 -16.73 11.49
N ASN A 89 -31.66 -17.46 12.53
CA ASN A 89 -32.75 -17.01 13.41
C ASN A 89 -32.21 -16.14 14.56
N LEU A 90 -33.11 -15.44 15.28
CA LEU A 90 -32.73 -14.53 16.37
C LEU A 90 -32.14 -15.27 17.60
N ASP A 91 -32.44 -16.55 17.78
CA ASP A 91 -31.85 -17.37 18.85
C ASP A 91 -30.42 -17.78 18.51
N GLU A 92 -30.15 -18.17 17.26
CA GLU A 92 -28.83 -18.49 16.71
C GLU A 92 -27.90 -17.28 16.79
N ILE A 93 -28.40 -16.07 16.44
CA ILE A 93 -27.65 -14.82 16.57
C ILE A 93 -27.21 -14.60 18.02
N ARG A 94 -28.13 -14.79 18.99
CA ARG A 94 -27.84 -14.65 20.42
C ARG A 94 -26.86 -15.72 20.91
N ALA A 95 -27.07 -16.98 20.52
CA ALA A 95 -26.23 -18.10 20.92
C ALA A 95 -24.80 -17.97 20.36
N LEU A 96 -24.64 -17.49 19.13
CA LEU A 96 -23.36 -17.27 18.47
C LEU A 96 -22.74 -15.90 18.79
N THR A 97 -23.35 -15.12 19.69
CA THR A 97 -22.87 -13.78 20.09
C THR A 97 -22.59 -12.84 18.91
N ILE A 98 -23.38 -12.95 17.84
CA ILE A 98 -23.26 -12.08 16.67
C ILE A 98 -23.69 -10.67 17.07
N SER A 99 -22.79 -9.71 16.92
CA SER A 99 -23.00 -8.33 17.36
C SER A 99 -22.65 -7.33 16.27
N LEU A 100 -23.32 -6.17 16.29
CA LEU A 100 -23.01 -5.05 15.41
C LEU A 100 -21.61 -4.51 15.70
N VAL A 101 -20.87 -4.21 14.65
CA VAL A 101 -19.61 -3.47 14.74
C VAL A 101 -19.95 -1.98 14.79
N PRO A 102 -19.59 -1.26 15.87
CA PRO A 102 -19.86 0.17 15.97
C PRO A 102 -19.12 0.95 14.89
N GLN A 103 -19.86 1.61 14.00
CA GLN A 103 -19.27 2.40 12.90
C GLN A 103 -18.78 3.78 13.36
N PHE A 104 -19.48 4.40 14.32
CA PHE A 104 -19.14 5.70 14.88
C PHE A 104 -18.72 5.57 16.34
N ILE A 105 -17.42 5.76 16.60
CA ILE A 105 -16.85 5.73 17.95
C ILE A 105 -16.47 7.17 18.34
N PRO A 106 -17.03 7.70 19.44
CA PRO A 106 -16.72 9.05 19.92
C PRO A 106 -15.22 9.30 20.04
N LYS A 107 -14.78 10.44 19.54
CA LYS A 107 -13.40 10.94 19.52
C LYS A 107 -12.40 10.12 18.70
N LYS A 108 -12.80 8.95 18.19
CA LYS A 108 -11.95 8.04 17.41
C LYS A 108 -12.30 8.02 15.94
N THR A 109 -13.59 8.13 15.60
CA THR A 109 -14.05 8.09 14.22
C THR A 109 -14.06 9.49 13.59
N ALA A 110 -13.53 9.58 12.38
CA ALA A 110 -13.76 10.70 11.48
C ALA A 110 -14.45 10.19 10.21
N GLY A 111 -15.26 11.06 9.61
CA GLY A 111 -16.09 10.72 8.47
C GLY A 111 -16.28 11.88 7.51
N GLU A 112 -17.12 11.66 6.52
CA GLU A 112 -17.48 12.68 5.53
C GLU A 112 -19.01 12.76 5.39
N LEU A 113 -19.53 13.98 5.36
CA LEU A 113 -20.87 14.26 4.86
C LEU A 113 -20.81 14.23 3.33
N PRO A 114 -21.78 13.59 2.65
CA PRO A 114 -21.87 13.60 1.19
C PRO A 114 -21.86 15.02 0.60
N THR A 115 -21.44 15.13 -0.67
CA THR A 115 -21.55 16.39 -1.41
C THR A 115 -23.00 16.86 -1.50
N CYS A 116 -23.18 18.17 -1.51
CA CYS A 116 -24.49 18.83 -1.58
C CYS A 116 -25.42 18.52 -0.38
N THR A 117 -24.90 17.99 0.72
CA THR A 117 -25.70 17.74 1.92
C THR A 117 -26.37 19.03 2.35
N THR A 118 -27.69 19.02 2.51
CA THR A 118 -28.48 20.20 2.87
C THR A 118 -29.28 19.89 4.11
N ILE A 119 -29.08 20.70 5.16
CA ILE A 119 -29.66 20.49 6.49
C ILE A 119 -30.49 21.68 6.92
N VAL A 120 -31.48 21.44 7.78
CA VAL A 120 -32.31 22.46 8.42
C VAL A 120 -31.99 22.46 9.91
N LEU A 121 -31.65 23.63 10.43
CA LEU A 121 -31.35 23.82 11.84
C LEU A 121 -32.61 24.13 12.65
N ALA A 122 -32.56 23.95 13.96
CA ALA A 122 -33.66 24.24 14.87
C ALA A 122 -34.10 25.72 14.84
N ASN A 123 -33.19 26.64 14.49
CA ASN A 123 -33.51 28.05 14.27
C ASN A 123 -34.14 28.35 12.89
N SER A 124 -34.48 27.32 12.12
CA SER A 124 -35.01 27.38 10.75
C SER A 124 -34.03 27.82 9.66
N ASP A 125 -32.75 28.00 9.98
CA ASP A 125 -31.73 28.27 8.97
C ASP A 125 -31.42 27.00 8.17
N GLN A 126 -31.06 27.19 6.90
CA GLN A 126 -30.61 26.11 6.02
C GLN A 126 -29.12 26.22 5.76
N VAL A 127 -28.40 25.12 5.94
CA VAL A 127 -26.97 25.02 5.65
C VAL A 127 -26.78 24.01 4.53
N GLN A 128 -26.06 24.43 3.48
CA GLN A 128 -25.70 23.57 2.36
C GLN A 128 -24.19 23.38 2.30
N PHE A 129 -23.76 22.12 2.36
CA PHE A 129 -22.38 21.70 2.19
C PHE A 129 -22.10 21.44 0.71
N SER A 130 -21.50 22.40 0.00
CA SER A 130 -21.23 22.26 -1.44
C SER A 130 -20.26 21.13 -1.76
N ASN A 131 -19.30 20.86 -0.87
CA ASN A 131 -18.30 19.80 -1.02
C ASN A 131 -18.49 18.72 0.05
N ALA A 132 -17.86 17.55 -0.17
CA ALA A 132 -17.76 16.51 0.85
C ALA A 132 -17.09 17.12 2.08
N THR A 133 -17.83 17.17 3.19
CA THR A 133 -17.41 17.90 4.39
C THR A 133 -16.93 16.92 5.42
N ARG A 134 -15.64 17.00 5.75
CA ARG A 134 -15.04 16.14 6.78
C ARG A 134 -15.54 16.53 8.16
N PHE A 135 -15.80 15.51 8.96
CA PHE A 135 -16.20 15.69 10.35
C PHE A 135 -15.48 14.71 11.27
N LYS A 136 -15.44 15.05 12.56
CA LYS A 136 -15.05 14.15 13.64
C LYS A 136 -16.25 13.88 14.53
N VAL A 137 -16.40 12.64 14.98
CA VAL A 137 -17.45 12.28 15.94
C VAL A 137 -17.00 12.71 17.33
N GLU A 138 -17.75 13.59 17.98
CA GLU A 138 -17.44 14.07 19.33
C GLU A 138 -18.13 13.24 20.41
N SER A 139 -19.42 12.95 20.22
CA SER A 139 -20.22 12.10 21.11
C SER A 139 -21.33 11.38 20.36
N LEU A 140 -21.73 10.22 20.88
CA LEU A 140 -22.82 9.40 20.34
C LEU A 140 -23.72 8.97 21.49
N SER A 141 -25.03 9.08 21.28
CA SER A 141 -26.10 8.61 22.18
C SER A 141 -27.07 7.74 21.38
N GLU A 142 -28.07 7.14 22.05
CA GLU A 142 -29.07 6.30 21.39
C GLU A 142 -29.85 7.03 20.28
N HIS A 143 -30.04 8.35 20.42
CA HIS A 143 -30.87 9.13 19.50
C HIS A 143 -30.11 10.18 18.71
N HIS A 144 -28.93 10.59 19.16
CA HIS A 144 -28.20 11.70 18.56
C HIS A 144 -26.70 11.42 18.38
N ILE A 145 -26.15 11.95 17.29
CA ILE A 145 -24.72 12.02 17.02
C ILE A 145 -24.28 13.48 16.96
N LEU A 146 -23.26 13.82 17.75
CA LEU A 146 -22.60 15.12 17.70
C LEU A 146 -21.35 15.00 16.85
N ILE A 147 -21.28 15.82 15.80
CA ILE A 147 -20.10 15.91 14.94
C ILE A 147 -19.51 17.32 14.98
N SER A 148 -18.20 17.40 14.85
CA SER A 148 -17.47 18.66 14.66
C SER A 148 -16.91 18.71 13.24
N THR A 149 -17.16 19.83 12.56
CA THR A 149 -16.49 20.22 11.30
C THR A 149 -15.38 21.21 11.63
N LEU A 150 -14.69 21.76 10.61
CA LEU A 150 -13.62 22.74 10.83
C LEU A 150 -14.08 23.99 11.61
N ASP A 151 -15.30 24.45 11.33
CA ASP A 151 -15.77 25.74 11.82
C ASP A 151 -16.92 25.63 12.83
N GLN A 152 -17.69 24.54 12.79
CA GLN A 152 -18.94 24.40 13.55
C GLN A 152 -19.20 22.96 14.01
N SER A 153 -20.00 22.83 15.07
CA SER A 153 -20.45 21.54 15.61
C SER A 153 -21.95 21.38 15.35
N TYR A 154 -22.34 20.20 14.90
CA TYR A 154 -23.72 19.88 14.53
C TYR A 154 -24.22 18.66 15.30
N LEU A 155 -25.39 18.77 15.91
CA LEU A 155 -26.07 17.68 16.60
C LEU A 155 -27.18 17.15 15.69
N PHE A 156 -27.00 15.91 15.20
CA PHE A 156 -27.96 15.24 14.33
C PHE A 156 -28.76 14.19 15.12
N PRO A 157 -30.07 14.08 14.88
CA PRO A 157 -30.80 12.85 15.11
C PRO A 157 -30.15 11.72 14.30
N ILE A 158 -29.85 10.59 14.96
CA ILE A 158 -29.05 9.50 14.37
C ILE A 158 -29.72 8.89 13.13
N ASN A 159 -31.05 8.91 13.10
CA ASN A 159 -31.88 8.46 11.98
C ASN A 159 -31.82 9.40 10.76
N LEU A 160 -31.42 10.65 10.96
CA LEU A 160 -31.29 11.65 9.90
C LEU A 160 -29.84 11.90 9.51
N PHE A 161 -28.88 11.17 10.07
CA PHE A 161 -27.47 11.42 9.84
C PHE A 161 -27.01 10.86 8.49
N PRO A 162 -26.56 11.70 7.53
CA PRO A 162 -26.18 11.25 6.19
C PRO A 162 -24.69 10.89 6.06
N GLY A 163 -23.91 11.09 7.13
CA GLY A 163 -22.45 10.91 7.09
C GLY A 163 -22.05 9.44 7.12
N TYR A 164 -20.88 9.15 6.54
CA TYR A 164 -20.25 7.83 6.58
C TYR A 164 -18.83 7.91 7.19
N PRO A 165 -18.38 6.87 7.91
CA PRO A 165 -17.03 6.86 8.48
C PRO A 165 -15.98 6.68 7.37
N THR A 166 -14.88 7.41 7.45
CA THR A 166 -13.75 7.31 6.50
C THR A 166 -12.45 6.89 7.17
N SER A 167 -12.34 7.10 8.48
CA SER A 167 -11.17 6.70 9.26
C SER A 167 -11.53 6.49 10.73
N CYS A 168 -10.76 5.63 11.39
CA CYS A 168 -10.86 5.39 12.83
C CYS A 168 -9.46 5.43 13.44
N THR A 169 -9.33 6.15 14.54
CA THR A 169 -8.10 6.24 15.31
C THR A 169 -8.03 5.03 16.25
N ILE A 170 -6.98 4.23 16.08
CA ILE A 170 -6.67 3.13 16.97
C ILE A 170 -5.63 3.66 17.97
N ASP A 171 -6.05 3.81 19.24
CA ASP A 171 -5.12 4.17 20.30
C ASP A 171 -4.14 3.02 20.50
N ILE A 172 -2.86 3.28 20.26
CA ILE A 172 -1.80 2.35 20.62
C ILE A 172 -1.63 2.45 22.14
N PRO A 173 -1.80 1.36 22.91
CA PRO A 173 -1.65 1.40 24.35
C PRO A 173 -0.26 1.90 24.73
N ALA A 174 -0.20 2.77 25.74
CA ALA A 174 1.08 3.33 26.18
C ALA A 174 2.02 2.19 26.64
N PRO A 175 3.35 2.31 26.46
CA PRO A 175 4.30 1.26 26.84
C PRO A 175 4.15 0.77 28.28
N GLN A 176 3.70 1.63 29.20
CA GLN A 176 3.42 1.29 30.60
C GLN A 176 2.19 0.36 30.72
N GLN A 177 1.10 0.66 30.01
CA GLN A 177 -0.13 -0.16 30.01
C GLN A 177 0.13 -1.56 29.43
N LEU A 178 1.03 -1.65 28.44
CA LEU A 178 1.48 -2.92 27.88
C LEU A 178 2.30 -3.78 28.85
N LYS A 179 2.98 -3.16 29.82
CA LYS A 179 3.74 -3.85 30.88
C LYS A 179 2.83 -4.34 32.00
N ASP A 180 1.79 -3.56 32.31
CA ASP A 180 0.86 -3.85 33.42
C ASP A 180 -0.29 -4.81 33.02
N ALA A 181 -0.55 -5.02 31.72
CA ALA A 181 -1.61 -5.92 31.26
C ALA A 181 -1.30 -7.38 31.64
N SER A 182 -2.29 -8.15 32.11
CA SER A 182 -2.13 -9.56 32.52
C SER A 182 -1.99 -10.54 31.34
N TYR A 183 -2.51 -10.17 30.17
CA TYR A 183 -2.39 -10.90 28.91
C TYR A 183 -2.08 -9.91 27.79
N LEU A 184 -1.23 -10.30 26.84
CA LEU A 184 -0.99 -9.50 25.64
C LEU A 184 -1.98 -9.91 24.55
N SER A 185 -2.67 -8.94 23.94
CA SER A 185 -3.46 -9.22 22.74
C SER A 185 -2.54 -9.50 21.55
N VAL A 186 -3.07 -10.13 20.49
CA VAL A 186 -2.36 -10.31 19.20
C VAL A 186 -1.80 -8.98 18.69
N THR A 187 -2.55 -7.90 18.82
CA THR A 187 -2.14 -6.55 18.41
C THR A 187 -0.95 -6.04 19.22
N ASP A 188 -0.95 -6.26 20.54
CA ASP A 188 0.15 -5.87 21.42
C ASP A 188 1.43 -6.63 21.09
N ILE A 189 1.32 -7.95 20.88
CA ILE A 189 2.44 -8.79 20.47
C ILE A 189 2.98 -8.32 19.12
N ARG A 190 2.09 -8.02 18.16
CA ARG A 190 2.46 -7.54 16.82
C ARG A 190 3.21 -6.21 16.88
N ILE A 191 2.77 -5.27 17.71
CA ILE A 191 3.46 -3.99 17.92
C ILE A 191 4.85 -4.24 18.48
N ARG A 192 4.97 -5.06 19.54
CA ARG A 192 6.26 -5.40 20.14
C ARG A 192 7.19 -6.13 19.17
N ALA A 193 6.66 -7.05 18.35
CA ALA A 193 7.42 -7.74 17.32
C ALA A 193 7.95 -6.77 16.26
N LYS A 194 7.11 -5.85 15.77
CA LYS A 194 7.54 -4.80 14.84
C LYS A 194 8.62 -3.90 15.44
N THR A 195 8.47 -3.49 16.70
CA THR A 195 9.47 -2.68 17.40
C THR A 195 10.79 -3.45 17.58
N HIS A 196 10.72 -4.71 18.00
CA HIS A 196 11.89 -5.58 18.15
C HIS A 196 12.64 -5.73 16.83
N LEU A 197 11.93 -6.03 15.74
CA LEU A 197 12.53 -6.13 14.41
C LEU A 197 13.15 -4.81 13.97
N ALA A 198 12.49 -3.67 14.21
CA ALA A 198 13.05 -2.37 13.85
C ALA A 198 14.34 -2.00 14.60
N LEU A 199 14.55 -2.56 15.80
CA LEU A 199 15.74 -2.32 16.61
C LEU A 199 16.88 -3.30 16.29
N GLU A 200 16.55 -4.55 16.01
CA GLU A 200 17.52 -5.65 15.90
C GLU A 200 17.89 -5.99 14.45
N VAL A 201 17.03 -5.67 13.48
CA VAL A 201 17.27 -5.92 12.06
C VAL A 201 18.02 -4.71 11.48
N PRO A 202 19.32 -4.83 11.15
CA PRO A 202 20.05 -3.73 10.53
C PRO A 202 19.53 -3.46 9.13
N ASP A 203 19.78 -2.26 8.61
CA ASP A 203 19.36 -1.91 7.24
C ASP A 203 19.88 -2.97 6.25
N ASN A 204 21.16 -3.30 6.22
CA ASN A 204 21.72 -4.30 5.30
C ASN A 204 21.40 -5.77 5.62
N PHE A 205 20.42 -6.06 6.47
CA PHE A 205 20.10 -7.43 6.91
C PHE A 205 19.93 -8.41 5.75
N LEU A 206 19.32 -7.96 4.65
CA LEU A 206 19.09 -8.79 3.47
C LEU A 206 20.39 -9.37 2.89
N GLU A 207 21.50 -8.65 2.92
CA GLU A 207 22.77 -9.16 2.36
C GLU A 207 23.29 -10.41 3.08
N PHE A 208 22.89 -10.60 4.35
CA PHE A 208 23.37 -11.67 5.22
C PHE A 208 22.24 -12.52 5.81
N ALA A 209 21.01 -12.38 5.29
CA ALA A 209 19.84 -13.05 5.84
C ALA A 209 19.96 -14.58 5.69
N MET A 210 20.04 -15.27 6.82
CA MET A 210 20.03 -16.73 6.90
C MET A 210 18.71 -17.18 7.54
N PRO A 211 18.14 -18.35 7.17
CA PRO A 211 16.92 -18.86 7.78
C PRO A 211 16.98 -18.92 9.31
N ILE A 212 18.17 -19.14 9.87
CA ILE A 212 18.40 -19.19 11.31
C ILE A 212 18.16 -17.84 12.00
N HIS A 213 18.35 -16.71 11.32
CA HIS A 213 18.17 -15.38 11.91
C HIS A 213 16.70 -15.10 12.25
N LYS A 214 15.75 -15.53 11.40
CA LYS A 214 14.31 -15.43 11.68
C LYS A 214 13.99 -16.13 13.00
N GLN A 215 14.47 -17.36 13.14
CA GLN A 215 14.23 -18.18 14.34
C GLN A 215 14.90 -17.59 15.58
N GLN A 216 16.14 -17.12 15.48
CA GLN A 216 16.87 -16.51 16.61
C GLN A 216 16.19 -15.23 17.12
N LEU A 217 15.74 -14.35 16.21
CA LEU A 217 15.04 -13.12 16.59
C LEU A 217 13.67 -13.44 17.23
N LYS A 218 12.97 -14.44 16.68
CA LYS A 218 11.71 -14.94 17.24
C LYS A 218 11.89 -15.44 18.66
N GLU A 219 12.88 -16.30 18.89
CA GLU A 219 13.19 -16.85 20.21
C GLU A 219 13.63 -15.78 21.20
N LYS A 220 14.41 -14.79 20.75
CA LYS A 220 14.85 -13.65 21.57
C LYS A 220 13.65 -12.82 22.04
N LEU A 221 12.71 -12.51 21.14
CA LEU A 221 11.48 -11.81 21.51
C LEU A 221 10.62 -12.64 22.47
N ALA A 222 10.41 -13.93 22.17
CA ALA A 222 9.63 -14.82 23.03
C ALA A 222 10.21 -14.87 24.46
N ARG A 223 11.54 -14.93 24.59
CA ARG A 223 12.24 -14.88 25.89
C ARG A 223 12.02 -13.55 26.60
N GLN A 224 12.20 -12.42 25.93
CA GLN A 224 11.98 -11.09 26.50
C GLN A 224 10.54 -10.94 27.03
N LEU A 225 9.54 -11.38 26.26
CA LEU A 225 8.14 -11.32 26.68
C LEU A 225 7.85 -12.23 27.89
N ASN A 226 8.52 -13.37 28.00
CA ASN A 226 8.36 -14.30 29.11
C ASN A 226 9.05 -13.81 30.40
N GLU A 227 10.27 -13.28 30.29
CA GLU A 227 11.06 -12.72 31.41
C GLU A 227 10.38 -11.50 32.02
N GLU A 228 9.87 -10.57 31.18
CA GLU A 228 9.14 -9.37 31.65
C GLU A 228 7.89 -9.72 32.47
N ARG A 229 7.37 -10.95 32.33
CA ARG A 229 6.13 -11.42 32.96
C ARG A 229 6.35 -12.47 34.06
N GLY A 230 7.60 -12.65 34.49
CA GLY A 230 7.94 -13.52 35.63
C GLY A 230 7.91 -15.03 35.33
N GLY A 231 7.97 -15.43 34.06
CA GLY A 231 8.13 -16.83 33.68
C GLY A 231 9.51 -17.38 34.07
N VAL A 232 9.56 -18.60 34.61
CA VAL A 232 10.82 -19.30 34.95
C VAL A 232 11.22 -20.18 33.76
N GLU A 233 12.48 -20.12 33.32
CA GLU A 233 13.02 -21.06 32.34
C GLU A 233 13.01 -22.48 32.94
N SER A 234 12.27 -23.42 32.34
CA SER A 234 12.37 -24.85 32.65
C SER A 234 12.76 -25.64 31.42
N GLY A 235 14.01 -26.09 31.34
CA GLY A 235 14.49 -27.05 30.34
C GLY A 235 15.81 -26.68 29.66
N GLU A 236 16.63 -27.69 29.33
CA GLU A 236 17.87 -27.55 28.56
C GLU A 236 17.56 -27.14 27.11
N TRP A 237 18.38 -26.23 26.58
CA TRP A 237 18.27 -25.70 25.22
C TRP A 237 18.65 -26.76 24.18
N GLU A 238 17.69 -27.26 23.40
CA GLU A 238 17.96 -27.96 22.14
C GLU A 238 17.74 -27.02 20.95
N ALA A 239 18.78 -26.74 20.18
CA ALA A 239 18.69 -25.91 18.98
C ALA A 239 17.64 -26.47 18.00
N GLY A 240 16.66 -25.65 17.63
CA GLY A 240 15.58 -26.04 16.70
C GLY A 240 14.30 -26.57 17.37
N LYS A 241 14.24 -26.62 18.70
CA LYS A 241 12.98 -26.75 19.45
C LYS A 241 12.75 -25.45 20.20
N LEU A 242 11.63 -24.78 19.94
CA LEU A 242 11.16 -23.72 20.85
C LEU A 242 11.09 -24.34 22.25
N PRO A 243 11.75 -23.74 23.26
CA PRO A 243 11.48 -24.10 24.64
C PRO A 243 9.97 -24.14 24.83
N ASN A 244 9.50 -25.09 25.63
CA ASN A 244 8.14 -25.09 26.14
C ASN A 244 7.97 -23.85 27.03
N PHE A 245 7.85 -22.67 26.42
CA PHE A 245 7.61 -21.39 27.05
C PHE A 245 6.16 -21.38 27.52
N TYR A 246 5.88 -22.10 28.60
CA TYR A 246 4.61 -22.01 29.30
C TYR A 246 4.60 -20.74 30.14
N SER A 247 4.51 -19.57 29.47
CA SER A 247 4.00 -18.40 30.16
C SER A 247 2.48 -18.55 30.20
N PRO A 248 1.83 -18.65 31.38
CA PRO A 248 0.37 -18.67 31.46
C PRO A 248 -0.27 -17.38 30.92
N HIS A 249 0.54 -16.39 30.52
CA HIS A 249 0.15 -15.05 30.08
C HIS A 249 0.40 -14.79 28.58
N LEU A 250 1.03 -15.72 27.85
CA LEU A 250 1.28 -15.60 26.41
C LEU A 250 0.65 -16.77 25.66
N ASN A 251 -0.37 -16.50 24.86
CA ASN A 251 -0.93 -17.50 23.96
C ASN A 251 0.04 -17.73 22.79
N LEU A 252 0.56 -18.94 22.67
CA LEU A 252 1.53 -19.32 21.63
C LEU A 252 0.95 -19.12 20.21
N SER A 253 -0.34 -19.42 20.00
CA SER A 253 -0.96 -19.24 18.69
C SER A 253 -1.02 -17.76 18.29
N ASP A 254 -1.36 -16.89 19.24
CA ASP A 254 -1.43 -15.44 19.01
C ASP A 254 -0.04 -14.86 18.76
N PHE A 255 0.97 -15.37 19.47
CA PHE A 255 2.37 -15.01 19.24
C PHE A 255 2.85 -15.39 17.85
N GLU A 256 2.59 -16.62 17.42
CA GLU A 256 2.97 -17.13 16.10
C GLU A 256 2.36 -16.27 14.98
N ILE A 257 1.06 -16.00 15.04
CA ILE A 257 0.37 -15.16 14.06
C ILE A 257 0.97 -13.75 14.02
N ALA A 258 1.10 -13.12 15.18
CA ALA A 258 1.63 -11.76 15.28
C ALA A 258 3.08 -11.65 14.81
N TRP A 259 3.90 -12.67 15.11
CA TRP A 259 5.29 -12.74 14.67
C TRP A 259 5.41 -12.87 13.16
N GLU A 260 4.71 -13.82 12.54
CA GLU A 260 4.79 -14.06 11.10
C GLU A 260 4.34 -12.84 10.29
N GLU A 261 3.28 -12.15 10.74
CA GLU A 261 2.84 -10.91 10.11
C GLU A 261 3.86 -9.77 10.26
N ALA A 262 4.43 -9.59 11.45
CA ALA A 262 5.43 -8.56 11.70
C ALA A 262 6.72 -8.82 10.90
N TRP A 263 7.14 -10.08 10.85
CA TRP A 263 8.30 -10.54 10.09
C TRP A 263 8.10 -10.30 8.58
N LYS A 264 6.98 -10.77 8.02
CA LYS A 264 6.64 -10.58 6.60
C LYS A 264 6.70 -9.09 6.23
N HIS A 265 6.06 -8.24 7.03
CA HIS A 265 6.07 -6.79 6.81
C HIS A 265 7.48 -6.19 6.87
N CYS A 266 8.31 -6.63 7.82
CA CYS A 266 9.70 -6.17 7.93
C CYS A 266 10.51 -6.51 6.68
N ILE A 267 10.42 -7.77 6.23
CA ILE A 267 11.11 -8.25 5.03
C ILE A 267 10.63 -7.54 3.77
N GLU A 268 9.32 -7.43 3.55
CA GLU A 268 8.75 -6.72 2.40
C GLU A 268 9.21 -5.25 2.35
N SER A 269 9.24 -4.57 3.51
CA SER A 269 9.74 -3.20 3.62
C SER A 269 11.23 -3.08 3.27
N LEU A 270 12.06 -4.01 3.74
CA LEU A 270 13.50 -4.02 3.43
C LEU A 270 13.74 -4.29 1.93
N VAL A 271 13.03 -5.27 1.36
CA VAL A 271 13.12 -5.63 -0.06
C VAL A 271 12.73 -4.44 -0.93
N LYS A 272 11.67 -3.71 -0.55
CA LYS A 272 11.25 -2.49 -1.27
C LYS A 272 12.30 -1.36 -1.18
N LYS A 273 12.92 -1.18 -0.02
CA LYS A 273 13.93 -0.12 0.22
C LYS A 273 15.25 -0.40 -0.50
N GLN A 274 15.73 -1.64 -0.44
CA GLN A 274 17.11 -1.99 -0.83
C GLN A 274 17.18 -2.81 -2.11
N GLY A 275 16.14 -3.59 -2.39
CA GLY A 275 16.19 -4.68 -3.36
C GLY A 275 16.77 -5.95 -2.74
N TRP A 276 16.90 -6.98 -3.58
CA TRP A 276 17.45 -8.29 -3.22
C TRP A 276 18.38 -8.78 -4.33
N ASN A 277 19.64 -9.11 -4.01
CA ASN A 277 20.63 -9.57 -4.99
C ASN A 277 20.79 -8.64 -6.21
N GLY A 278 20.70 -7.32 -5.98
CA GLY A 278 20.75 -6.31 -7.05
C GLY A 278 19.46 -6.17 -7.86
N PHE A 279 18.42 -6.93 -7.55
CA PHE A 279 17.10 -6.81 -8.17
C PHE A 279 16.16 -5.95 -7.34
N ARG A 280 15.30 -5.20 -8.01
CA ARG A 280 14.18 -4.49 -7.40
C ARG A 280 12.91 -4.79 -8.18
N GLU A 281 11.76 -4.61 -7.56
CA GLU A 281 10.50 -4.56 -8.30
C GLU A 281 10.58 -3.48 -9.38
N GLU A 282 9.87 -3.70 -10.49
CA GLU A 282 9.88 -2.87 -11.70
C GLU A 282 11.21 -2.88 -12.48
N THR A 283 12.23 -3.61 -12.02
CA THR A 283 13.48 -3.79 -12.79
C THR A 283 13.18 -4.51 -14.10
N ARG A 284 13.63 -3.92 -15.21
CA ARG A 284 13.55 -4.53 -16.54
C ARG A 284 14.69 -5.53 -16.74
N LEU A 285 14.35 -6.66 -17.32
CA LEU A 285 15.24 -7.78 -17.55
C LEU A 285 15.26 -8.16 -19.02
N LEU A 286 16.41 -8.68 -19.45
CA LEU A 286 16.62 -9.21 -20.78
C LEU A 286 17.16 -10.63 -20.67
N GLN A 287 16.45 -11.57 -21.29
CA GLN A 287 16.95 -12.91 -21.57
C GLN A 287 17.47 -12.97 -22.99
N GLN A 288 18.73 -13.38 -23.16
CA GLN A 288 19.32 -13.64 -24.48
C GLN A 288 19.83 -15.08 -24.54
N ARG A 289 19.21 -15.92 -25.37
CA ARG A 289 19.65 -17.30 -25.60
C ARG A 289 19.41 -17.71 -27.04
N GLU A 290 20.44 -18.28 -27.69
CA GLU A 290 20.33 -18.96 -28.99
C GLU A 290 19.60 -18.13 -30.08
N GLY A 291 19.79 -16.80 -30.08
CA GLY A 291 19.17 -15.89 -31.04
C GLY A 291 17.76 -15.40 -30.66
N THR A 292 17.15 -15.97 -29.63
CA THR A 292 15.91 -15.45 -29.04
C THR A 292 16.20 -14.40 -27.96
N GLN A 293 15.50 -13.26 -28.06
CA GLN A 293 15.52 -12.20 -27.06
C GLN A 293 14.14 -12.08 -26.45
N ARG A 294 14.08 -12.05 -25.12
CA ARG A 294 12.84 -11.84 -24.39
C ARG A 294 13.06 -10.81 -23.30
N MET A 295 12.14 -9.87 -23.20
CA MET A 295 12.15 -8.85 -22.16
C MET A 295 11.06 -9.15 -21.14
N GLY A 296 11.32 -8.77 -19.89
CA GLY A 296 10.37 -8.90 -18.80
C GLY A 296 10.64 -7.91 -17.69
N THR A 297 9.75 -7.90 -16.71
CA THR A 297 9.79 -7.00 -15.56
C THR A 297 9.62 -7.81 -14.29
N ILE A 298 10.42 -7.51 -13.27
CA ILE A 298 10.22 -8.08 -11.94
C ILE A 298 8.96 -7.47 -11.32
N ILE A 299 8.00 -8.30 -10.97
CA ILE A 299 6.73 -7.87 -10.38
C ILE A 299 6.63 -8.17 -8.89
N SER A 300 7.46 -9.06 -8.37
CA SER A 300 7.51 -9.36 -6.93
C SER A 300 8.81 -10.05 -6.56
N LEU A 301 9.31 -9.73 -5.37
CA LEU A 301 10.46 -10.37 -4.74
C LEU A 301 10.05 -10.93 -3.38
N ASN A 302 10.04 -12.26 -3.24
CA ASN A 302 9.75 -12.94 -1.97
C ASN A 302 10.92 -13.82 -1.57
N ILE A 303 11.74 -13.35 -0.64
CA ILE A 303 12.97 -14.04 -0.23
C ILE A 303 12.70 -15.30 0.62
N GLU A 304 11.48 -15.48 1.14
CA GLU A 304 11.13 -16.63 1.96
C GLU A 304 10.84 -17.89 1.13
N VAL A 305 10.65 -17.75 -0.18
CA VAL A 305 10.45 -18.87 -1.10
C VAL A 305 11.70 -19.12 -1.95
N LEU A 306 11.97 -20.40 -2.25
CA LEU A 306 13.13 -20.80 -3.04
C LEU A 306 13.22 -20.04 -4.37
N ARG A 307 12.09 -20.00 -5.11
CA ARG A 307 11.93 -19.22 -6.34
C ARG A 307 11.45 -17.81 -6.01
N SER A 308 12.38 -17.02 -5.48
CA SER A 308 12.12 -15.71 -4.89
C SER A 308 11.83 -14.59 -5.87
N ILE A 309 12.10 -14.77 -7.17
CA ILE A 309 12.00 -13.69 -8.16
C ILE A 309 10.86 -13.98 -9.14
N LYS A 310 9.78 -13.21 -9.04
CA LYS A 310 8.63 -13.32 -9.94
C LYS A 310 8.75 -12.33 -11.09
N ILE A 311 8.77 -12.84 -12.31
CA ILE A 311 8.93 -12.05 -13.55
C ILE A 311 7.65 -12.16 -14.36
N HIS A 312 7.14 -11.01 -14.82
CA HIS A 312 6.17 -10.92 -15.91
C HIS A 312 6.93 -10.62 -17.20
N TRP A 313 6.82 -11.50 -18.17
CA TRP A 313 7.48 -11.35 -19.46
C TRP A 313 6.54 -10.69 -20.47
N ASP A 314 7.11 -9.97 -21.45
CA ASP A 314 6.35 -9.16 -22.40
C ASP A 314 5.46 -10.00 -23.34
N ASN A 315 5.69 -11.31 -23.44
CA ASN A 315 4.82 -12.24 -24.17
C ASN A 315 3.60 -12.71 -23.34
N GLY A 316 3.45 -12.24 -22.10
CA GLY A 316 2.34 -12.54 -21.19
C GLY A 316 2.63 -13.61 -20.13
N ASP A 317 3.73 -14.36 -20.21
CA ASP A 317 3.97 -15.41 -19.21
C ASP A 317 4.44 -14.80 -17.88
N ILE A 318 4.00 -15.40 -16.78
CA ILE A 318 4.44 -15.07 -15.43
C ILE A 318 5.13 -16.30 -14.84
N GLN A 319 6.37 -16.15 -14.39
CA GLN A 319 7.13 -17.27 -13.83
C GLN A 319 8.01 -16.83 -12.65
N ASN A 320 8.17 -17.75 -11.70
CA ASN A 320 9.07 -17.58 -10.55
C ASN A 320 10.40 -18.28 -10.82
N TYR A 321 11.49 -17.62 -10.45
CA TYR A 321 12.86 -18.09 -10.63
C TYR A 321 13.68 -17.98 -9.35
N THR A 322 14.66 -18.86 -9.22
CA THR A 322 15.80 -18.69 -8.31
C THR A 322 16.85 -17.77 -8.96
N LEU A 323 17.74 -17.19 -8.15
CA LEU A 323 18.89 -16.43 -8.66
C LEU A 323 19.77 -17.26 -9.60
N THR A 324 19.99 -18.53 -9.27
CA THR A 324 20.81 -19.45 -10.07
C THR A 324 20.18 -19.73 -11.43
N GLU A 325 18.86 -19.95 -11.47
CA GLU A 325 18.14 -20.15 -12.73
C GLU A 325 18.27 -18.94 -13.66
N LEU A 326 18.13 -17.72 -13.14
CA LEU A 326 18.31 -16.49 -13.93
C LEU A 326 19.70 -16.38 -14.54
N LYS A 327 20.75 -16.69 -13.75
CA LYS A 327 22.14 -16.70 -14.23
C LYS A 327 22.34 -17.75 -15.33
N CYS A 328 21.83 -18.97 -15.13
CA CYS A 328 21.92 -20.05 -16.13
C CYS A 328 21.15 -19.73 -17.41
N LEU A 329 20.05 -18.99 -17.31
CA LEU A 329 19.24 -18.55 -18.45
C LEU A 329 19.82 -17.34 -19.19
N GLY A 330 20.97 -16.79 -18.75
CA GLY A 330 21.57 -15.59 -19.34
C GLY A 330 20.70 -14.35 -19.18
N VAL A 331 19.89 -14.30 -18.11
CA VAL A 331 19.05 -13.14 -17.81
C VAL A 331 19.93 -12.04 -17.22
N THR A 332 19.85 -10.85 -17.80
CA THR A 332 20.62 -9.68 -17.38
C THR A 332 19.70 -8.51 -17.10
N ARG A 333 20.14 -7.63 -16.20
CA ARG A 333 19.40 -6.42 -15.88
C ARG A 333 19.55 -5.41 -17.01
N ILE A 334 18.46 -4.75 -17.35
CA ILE A 334 18.47 -3.56 -18.18
C ILE A 334 18.56 -2.37 -17.24
N GLU A 335 19.61 -1.58 -17.38
CA GLU A 335 19.82 -0.39 -16.57
C GLU A 335 18.73 0.66 -16.84
N PRO A 336 18.49 1.59 -15.90
CA PRO A 336 17.62 2.74 -16.14
C PRO A 336 18.06 3.54 -17.37
N ILE A 337 17.11 4.26 -17.99
CA ILE A 337 17.40 5.15 -19.12
C ILE A 337 18.34 6.27 -18.65
N VAL A 338 19.47 6.42 -19.33
CA VAL A 338 20.44 7.48 -19.10
C VAL A 338 20.18 8.61 -20.09
N LYS A 339 19.88 9.81 -19.59
CA LYS A 339 19.75 11.03 -20.40
C LYS A 339 21.12 11.70 -20.52
N LEU A 340 21.65 11.78 -21.74
CA LEU A 340 22.89 12.51 -22.04
C LEU A 340 22.62 14.01 -22.24
N SER A 341 21.45 14.34 -22.77
CA SER A 341 20.96 15.71 -22.92
C SER A 341 19.41 15.69 -22.95
N PRO A 342 18.73 16.85 -23.00
CA PRO A 342 17.27 16.89 -23.14
C PRO A 342 16.73 16.13 -24.36
N ASN A 343 17.57 15.98 -25.39
CA ASN A 343 17.20 15.39 -26.68
C ASN A 343 17.86 14.03 -26.93
N VAL A 344 18.74 13.54 -26.06
CA VAL A 344 19.47 12.29 -26.30
C VAL A 344 19.45 11.43 -25.05
N ALA A 345 18.94 10.21 -25.20
CA ALA A 345 18.90 9.22 -24.13
C ALA A 345 19.34 7.86 -24.67
N TYR A 346 19.83 7.00 -23.78
CA TYR A 346 20.15 5.62 -24.11
C TYR A 346 19.87 4.68 -22.94
N GLN A 347 19.82 3.39 -23.26
CA GLN A 347 19.65 2.32 -22.29
C GLN A 347 20.55 1.16 -22.68
N ILE A 348 21.16 0.54 -21.68
CA ILE A 348 22.06 -0.61 -21.82
C ILE A 348 21.69 -1.71 -20.85
N SER A 349 22.08 -2.94 -21.16
CA SER A 349 22.12 -3.99 -20.14
C SER A 349 23.40 -3.91 -19.32
N GLU A 350 23.36 -4.49 -18.13
CA GLU A 350 24.50 -4.60 -17.20
C GLU A 350 25.74 -5.22 -17.85
N ASN A 351 25.56 -6.22 -18.72
CA ASN A 351 26.65 -6.87 -19.46
C ASN A 351 27.01 -6.19 -20.80
N GLY A 352 26.32 -5.10 -21.16
CA GLY A 352 26.52 -4.37 -22.41
C GLY A 352 26.06 -5.10 -23.69
N SER A 353 25.38 -6.24 -23.59
CA SER A 353 24.89 -6.99 -24.75
C SER A 353 23.65 -6.35 -25.40
N TYR A 354 22.94 -5.52 -24.65
CA TYR A 354 21.82 -4.70 -25.12
C TYR A 354 22.22 -3.23 -25.14
N PHE A 355 21.81 -2.56 -26.21
CA PHE A 355 21.97 -1.13 -26.39
C PHE A 355 20.81 -0.60 -27.22
N ARG A 356 20.14 0.42 -26.70
CA ARG A 356 19.13 1.18 -27.43
C ARG A 356 19.33 2.65 -27.13
N ALA A 357 19.09 3.51 -28.11
CA ALA A 357 19.24 4.94 -27.96
C ALA A 357 18.13 5.68 -28.69
N TRP A 358 17.79 6.86 -28.18
CA TRP A 358 16.70 7.69 -28.65
C TRP A 358 17.17 9.13 -28.81
N ILE A 359 16.69 9.75 -29.88
CA ILE A 359 17.03 11.12 -30.26
C ILE A 359 15.73 11.88 -30.47
N GLY A 360 15.47 12.79 -29.56
CA GLY A 360 14.22 13.52 -29.40
C GLY A 360 14.24 14.91 -30.03
N PHE A 361 13.09 15.30 -30.59
CA PHE A 361 12.87 16.59 -31.24
C PHE A 361 11.51 17.15 -30.85
N ARG A 362 11.43 18.47 -30.65
CA ARG A 362 10.14 19.14 -30.38
C ARG A 362 9.19 19.14 -31.59
N THR A 363 9.71 19.12 -32.82
CA THR A 363 8.89 19.14 -34.05
C THR A 363 9.38 18.15 -35.11
N LYS A 364 8.45 17.69 -35.96
CA LYS A 364 8.77 16.85 -37.14
C LYS A 364 9.73 17.55 -38.11
N ALA A 365 9.65 18.88 -38.22
CA ALA A 365 10.49 19.65 -39.13
C ALA A 365 11.96 19.60 -38.70
N LEU A 366 12.23 19.83 -37.40
CA LEU A 366 13.58 19.71 -36.84
C LEU A 366 14.13 18.29 -36.96
N ALA A 367 13.30 17.28 -36.64
CA ALA A 367 13.69 15.88 -36.79
C ALA A 367 14.15 15.56 -38.21
N LYS A 368 13.41 16.02 -39.23
CA LYS A 368 13.77 15.84 -40.65
C LYS A 368 15.02 16.62 -41.04
N ALA A 369 15.21 17.83 -40.54
CA ALA A 369 16.37 18.66 -40.86
C ALA A 369 17.68 18.04 -40.33
N TRP A 370 17.65 17.48 -39.12
CA TRP A 370 18.80 16.85 -38.49
C TRP A 370 19.06 15.40 -38.93
N LEU A 371 18.08 14.74 -39.54
CA LEU A 371 18.11 13.32 -39.88
C LEU A 371 19.43 12.89 -40.52
N ILE A 372 19.87 13.60 -41.57
CA ILE A 372 21.08 13.22 -42.32
C ILE A 372 22.34 13.35 -41.46
N ARG A 373 22.48 14.44 -40.70
CA ARG A 373 23.66 14.70 -39.85
C ARG A 373 23.73 13.70 -38.70
N VAL A 374 22.61 13.45 -38.04
CA VAL A 374 22.52 12.49 -36.94
C VAL A 374 22.78 11.06 -37.45
N LYS A 375 22.14 10.64 -38.55
CA LYS A 375 22.34 9.32 -39.16
C LYS A 375 23.81 9.05 -39.51
N LYS A 376 24.56 10.08 -39.93
CA LYS A 376 26.02 9.97 -40.17
C LYS A 376 26.81 9.63 -38.90
N LEU A 377 26.37 10.09 -37.73
CA LEU A 377 27.06 9.83 -36.47
C LEU A 377 26.67 8.47 -35.89
N VAL A 378 25.37 8.18 -35.77
CA VAL A 378 24.90 7.04 -34.96
C VAL A 378 24.51 5.81 -35.77
N GLY A 379 24.27 5.92 -37.08
CA GLY A 379 23.84 4.82 -37.94
C GLY A 379 22.37 4.87 -38.31
N HIS A 380 21.75 3.71 -38.56
CA HIS A 380 20.36 3.64 -39.00
C HIS A 380 19.41 4.07 -37.87
N LEU A 381 18.43 4.90 -38.23
CA LEU A 381 17.39 5.40 -37.35
C LEU A 381 16.05 4.81 -37.79
N SER A 382 15.19 4.54 -36.81
CA SER A 382 13.81 4.12 -37.03
C SER A 382 13.01 5.15 -37.81
N ASN A 383 11.75 4.82 -38.11
CA ASN A 383 10.76 5.84 -38.44
C ASN A 383 10.57 6.81 -37.27
N LEU A 384 10.14 8.03 -37.58
CA LEU A 384 9.86 9.05 -36.57
C LEU A 384 8.63 8.65 -35.78
N ILE A 385 8.77 8.51 -34.46
CA ILE A 385 7.71 8.12 -33.53
C ILE A 385 7.10 9.40 -32.95
N ASP A 386 5.77 9.46 -32.87
CA ASP A 386 5.04 10.53 -32.17
C ASP A 386 4.75 10.05 -30.73
N CYS A 387 5.52 10.56 -29.78
CA CYS A 387 5.48 10.14 -28.38
C CYS A 387 4.41 10.92 -27.61
N GLN A 388 3.14 10.70 -27.95
CA GLN A 388 1.99 11.34 -27.30
C GLN A 388 1.70 10.78 -25.89
N ILE A 389 2.14 9.55 -25.63
CA ILE A 389 1.97 8.84 -24.37
C ILE A 389 3.30 8.88 -23.60
N SER A 390 3.27 9.25 -22.31
CA SER A 390 4.47 9.42 -21.47
C SER A 390 5.36 8.16 -21.41
N GLU A 391 4.76 6.97 -21.51
CA GLU A 391 5.45 5.67 -21.51
C GLU A 391 6.38 5.48 -22.73
N LEU A 392 6.19 6.28 -23.79
CA LEU A 392 7.00 6.27 -25.01
C LEU A 392 8.00 7.44 -25.07
N GLN A 393 8.03 8.33 -24.07
CA GLN A 393 8.92 9.48 -24.02
C GLN A 393 10.21 9.16 -23.26
N HIS A 394 11.23 8.72 -23.99
CA HIS A 394 12.54 8.39 -23.40
C HIS A 394 13.37 9.65 -23.13
N THR A 395 13.26 10.64 -24.01
CA THR A 395 13.94 11.93 -23.91
C THR A 395 13.05 12.99 -23.24
N GLY A 396 11.72 12.86 -23.37
CA GLY A 396 10.74 13.88 -22.99
C GLY A 396 10.31 14.76 -24.18
N ALA A 397 10.87 14.51 -25.37
CA ALA A 397 10.48 15.20 -26.58
C ALA A 397 9.22 14.58 -27.22
N LYS A 398 8.51 15.38 -28.02
CA LYS A 398 7.29 14.94 -28.71
C LYS A 398 7.57 13.93 -29.83
N TYR A 399 8.72 14.06 -30.50
CA TYR A 399 9.09 13.18 -31.61
C TYR A 399 10.43 12.52 -31.36
N GLU A 400 10.53 11.21 -31.56
CA GLU A 400 11.76 10.46 -31.32
C GLU A 400 12.16 9.58 -32.51
N TYR A 401 13.45 9.52 -32.77
CA TYR A 401 14.08 8.45 -33.55
C TYR A 401 14.76 7.48 -32.59
N ALA A 402 14.55 6.17 -32.80
CA ALA A 402 15.35 5.13 -32.16
C ALA A 402 16.54 4.75 -33.05
N VAL A 403 17.70 4.48 -32.47
CA VAL A 403 18.86 3.94 -33.19
C VAL A 403 18.69 2.42 -33.34
N GLU A 404 18.32 1.95 -34.53
CA GLU A 404 18.05 0.54 -34.80
C GLU A 404 19.29 -0.24 -35.20
N CYS A 405 20.16 0.36 -36.03
CA CYS A 405 21.42 -0.26 -36.43
C CYS A 405 22.58 0.70 -36.16
N PRO A 406 23.21 0.61 -34.97
CA PRO A 406 24.33 1.47 -34.63
C PRO A 406 25.46 1.33 -35.65
N ARG A 407 26.02 2.46 -36.10
CA ARG A 407 27.15 2.49 -37.04
C ARG A 407 28.39 1.79 -36.49
N HIS A 408 28.60 1.90 -35.18
CA HIS A 408 29.78 1.40 -34.50
C HIS A 408 29.52 0.03 -33.86
N LYS A 409 30.51 -0.86 -33.95
CA LYS A 409 30.40 -2.23 -33.42
C LYS A 409 30.53 -2.30 -31.89
N THR A 410 31.44 -1.53 -31.30
CA THR A 410 31.72 -1.58 -29.86
C THR A 410 30.86 -0.60 -29.08
N LEU A 411 30.46 -0.97 -27.86
CA LEU A 411 29.65 -0.13 -26.98
C LEU A 411 30.29 1.24 -26.74
N ASN A 412 31.58 1.29 -26.39
CA ASN A 412 32.29 2.55 -26.15
C ASN A 412 32.21 3.51 -27.34
N LYS A 413 32.38 3.02 -28.57
CA LYS A 413 32.27 3.86 -29.78
C LYS A 413 30.84 4.31 -30.06
N ARG A 414 29.84 3.50 -29.72
CA ARG A 414 28.42 3.91 -29.79
C ARG A 414 28.14 5.05 -28.81
N LEU A 415 28.64 4.95 -27.58
CA LEU A 415 28.49 5.98 -26.55
C LEU A 415 29.24 7.27 -26.92
N GLU A 416 30.47 7.18 -27.43
CA GLU A 416 31.20 8.34 -27.96
C GLU A 416 30.43 9.05 -29.08
N ALA A 417 29.83 8.30 -30.00
CA ALA A 417 29.03 8.87 -31.08
C ALA A 417 27.74 9.54 -30.57
N LEU A 418 27.08 8.95 -29.57
CA LEU A 418 25.92 9.56 -28.91
C LEU A 418 26.29 10.83 -28.14
N ALA A 419 27.43 10.87 -27.45
CA ALA A 419 27.92 12.06 -26.77
C ALA A 419 28.10 13.23 -27.76
N LYS A 420 28.69 12.95 -28.93
CA LYS A 420 28.79 13.94 -30.02
C LYS A 420 27.44 14.43 -30.52
N VAL A 421 26.41 13.58 -30.54
CA VAL A 421 25.05 14.02 -30.90
C VAL A 421 24.44 14.87 -29.79
N ALA A 422 24.69 14.51 -28.53
CA ALA A 422 24.19 15.26 -27.37
C ALA A 422 24.78 16.68 -27.28
N GLU A 423 25.99 16.89 -27.81
CA GLU A 423 26.63 18.21 -27.95
C GLU A 423 26.05 19.07 -29.08
N LEU A 424 25.24 18.50 -29.99
CA LEU A 424 24.59 19.27 -31.05
C LEU A 424 23.40 20.05 -30.48
N ASN A 425 23.20 21.28 -30.96
CA ASN A 425 22.00 22.05 -30.64
C ASN A 425 20.81 21.57 -31.49
N LEU A 426 20.15 20.49 -31.03
CA LEU A 426 19.02 19.85 -31.72
C LEU A 426 17.69 20.65 -31.64
N GLU A 427 17.67 21.77 -30.89
CA GLU A 427 16.51 22.66 -30.77
C GLU A 427 16.40 23.67 -31.93
N ASP A 428 17.53 23.94 -32.58
CA ASP A 428 17.65 24.83 -33.73
C ASP A 428 17.90 24.06 -35.02
N THR A 429 17.70 24.70 -36.17
CA THR A 429 18.01 24.08 -37.46
C THR A 429 19.54 23.95 -37.66
N PRO A 430 20.00 22.84 -38.27
CA PRO A 430 21.42 22.51 -38.40
C PRO A 430 22.30 23.46 -39.21
#